data_AF-E0I5H8-F1
#
_entry.id   AF-E0I5H8-F1
#
_cell.length_a   1.000
_cell.length_b   1.000
_cell.length_c   1.000
_cell.angle_alpha   90.00
_cell.angle_beta   90.00
_cell.angle_gamma   90.00
#
_symmetry.space_group_name_H-M   'P 1'
#
loop_
_entity.id
_entity.type
_entity.pdbx_description
1 polymer ?
#
loop_
_entity_poly.entity_id
_entity_poly.type
_entity_poly.pdbx_seq_one_letter_code
_entity_poly.pdbx_strand_id
1 'polypeptide(L)' 'MNPEITVRRATIADVEGLARLNQAFNGGSLRPAVQIIESIQVNSEMIVVAEYQGTIVGFGCAQRVE' A
#
# COMPACT_ATOMS: atom_id res chain seq x y z
N MET A 1 -22.67 -7.50 -12.29
CA MET A 1 -21.27 -7.94 -12.10
C MET A 1 -20.90 -7.62 -10.68
N ASN A 2 -20.53 -8.62 -9.88
CA ASN A 2 -19.92 -8.33 -8.59
C ASN A 2 -18.60 -7.62 -8.88
N PRO A 3 -18.35 -6.45 -8.30
CA PRO A 3 -17.08 -5.77 -8.47
C PRO A 3 -15.97 -6.68 -7.93
N GLU A 4 -15.10 -7.10 -8.84
CA GLU A 4 -14.02 -8.02 -8.57
C GLU A 4 -12.91 -7.27 -7.81
N ILE A 5 -12.40 -7.87 -6.73
CA ILE A 5 -11.23 -7.34 -6.03
C ILE A 5 -10.00 -7.87 -6.76
N THR A 6 -9.14 -6.96 -7.20
CA THR A 6 -7.86 -7.31 -7.83
C THR A 6 -6.72 -7.17 -6.82
N VAL A 7 -5.88 -8.18 -6.70
CA VAL A 7 -4.68 -8.14 -5.86
C VAL A 7 -3.45 -8.00 -6.75
N ARG A 8 -2.64 -6.97 -6.51
CA ARG A 8 -1.43 -6.69 -7.30
C ARG A 8 -0.32 -6.07 -6.45
N ARG A 9 0.91 -6.12 -6.96
CA ARG A 9 2.03 -5.41 -6.33
C ARG A 9 1.75 -3.89 -6.33
N ALA A 10 2.09 -3.23 -5.24
CA ALA A 10 2.00 -1.79 -5.13
C ALA A 10 2.95 -1.09 -6.11
N THR A 11 2.54 0.08 -6.56
CA THR A 11 3.30 0.98 -7.43
C THR A 11 3.37 2.36 -6.80
N ILE A 12 4.21 3.24 -7.35
CA ILE A 12 4.31 4.63 -6.89
C ILE A 12 2.97 5.39 -7.00
N ALA A 13 2.07 4.97 -7.87
CA ALA A 13 0.74 5.58 -8.00
C ALA A 13 -0.17 5.27 -6.80
N ASP A 14 0.13 4.22 -6.03
CA ASP A 14 -0.68 3.79 -4.88
C ASP A 14 -0.31 4.52 -3.58
N VAL A 15 0.74 5.33 -3.60
CA VAL A 15 1.36 5.94 -2.40
C VAL A 15 0.36 6.74 -1.57
N GLU A 16 -0.49 7.54 -2.20
CA GLU A 16 -1.50 8.31 -1.46
C GLU A 16 -2.56 7.41 -0.82
N GLY A 17 -2.97 6.36 -1.53
CA GLY A 17 -3.90 5.35 -1.00
C GLY A 17 -3.30 4.61 0.19
N LEU A 18 -2.04 4.21 0.08
CA LEU A 18 -1.28 3.57 1.15
C LEU A 18 -1.12 4.48 2.37
N ALA A 19 -0.81 5.78 2.18
CA ALA A 19 -0.68 6.74 3.27
C ALA A 19 -1.99 6.88 4.06
N ARG A 20 -3.12 7.02 3.33
CA ARG A 20 -4.46 7.12 3.92
C ARG A 20 -4.85 5.85 4.68
N LEU A 21 -4.67 4.68 4.07
CA LEU A 21 -5.01 3.40 4.70
C LEU A 21 -4.13 3.15 5.93
N ASN A 22 -2.83 3.39 5.83
CA ASN A 22 -1.91 3.21 6.96
C ASN A 22 -2.32 4.08 8.15
N GLN A 23 -2.70 5.35 7.91
CA GLN A 23 -3.21 6.22 8.96
C GLN A 23 -4.55 5.72 9.54
N ALA A 24 -5.48 5.30 8.67
CA ALA A 24 -6.80 4.83 9.10
C ALA A 24 -6.73 3.56 9.96
N PHE A 25 -5.82 2.64 9.64
CA PHE A 25 -5.66 1.36 10.35
C PHE A 25 -4.75 1.45 11.56
N ASN A 26 -3.58 2.10 11.45
CA ASN A 26 -2.57 2.13 12.52
C ASN A 26 -2.65 3.39 13.40
N GLY A 27 -3.50 4.36 13.04
CA GLY A 27 -3.52 5.67 13.67
C GLY A 27 -2.24 6.48 13.41
N GLY A 28 -2.07 7.56 14.17
CA GLY A 28 -0.87 8.42 14.09
C GLY A 28 -0.88 9.42 12.92
N SER A 29 0.29 9.99 12.65
CA SER A 29 0.47 11.00 11.60
C SER A 29 0.47 10.36 10.21
N LEU A 30 -0.06 11.08 9.22
CA LEU A 30 0.04 10.68 7.82
C LEU A 30 1.52 10.50 7.45
N ARG A 31 1.89 9.28 7.04
CA ARG A 31 3.28 9.00 6.65
C ARG A 31 3.60 9.78 5.36
N PRO A 32 4.73 10.51 5.30
CA PRO A 32 5.10 11.24 4.10
C PRO A 32 5.22 10.33 2.88
N ALA A 33 4.70 10.77 1.73
CA ALA A 33 4.74 10.03 0.47
C ALA A 33 6.15 9.56 0.10
N VAL A 34 7.16 10.39 0.35
CA VAL A 34 8.58 10.06 0.07
C VAL A 34 9.05 8.80 0.80
N GLN A 35 8.64 8.59 2.05
CA GLN A 35 9.04 7.41 2.83
C GLN A 35 8.36 6.13 2.32
N ILE A 36 7.13 6.26 1.81
CA ILE A 36 6.39 5.14 1.23
C ILE A 36 7.00 4.77 -0.13
N ILE A 37 7.38 5.77 -0.94
CA ILE A 37 8.07 5.56 -2.22
C ILE A 37 9.39 4.80 -1.99
N GLU A 38 10.19 5.22 -1.01
CA GLU A 38 11.43 4.52 -0.63
C GLU A 38 11.17 3.06 -0.24
N SER A 39 10.09 2.81 0.52
CA SER A 39 9.70 1.45 0.92
C SER A 39 9.30 0.59 -0.29
N ILE A 40 8.61 1.17 -1.28
CA ILE A 40 8.22 0.49 -2.53
C ILE A 40 9.43 0.19 -3.42
N GLN A 41 10.42 1.10 -3.47
CA GLN A 41 11.51 1.05 -4.45
C GLN A 41 12.79 0.38 -3.95
N VAL A 42 13.16 0.58 -2.68
CA VAL A 42 14.53 0.35 -2.18
C VAL A 42 14.61 -0.79 -1.16
N ASN A 43 13.49 -1.12 -0.50
CA ASN A 43 13.50 -2.00 0.66
C ASN A 43 13.24 -3.47 0.29
N SER A 44 13.69 -4.41 1.12
CA SER A 44 13.35 -5.85 1.02
C SER A 44 11.88 -6.16 1.36
N GLU A 45 11.06 -5.09 1.46
CA GLU A 45 9.65 -5.11 1.77
C GLU A 45 8.83 -5.26 0.48
N MET A 46 8.09 -6.35 0.38
CA MET A 46 7.10 -6.57 -0.65
C MET A 46 5.75 -6.01 -0.17
N ILE A 47 5.27 -4.98 -0.87
CA ILE A 47 3.97 -4.36 -0.63
C ILE A 47 2.99 -4.81 -1.71
N VAL A 48 1.85 -5.35 -1.29
CA VAL A 48 0.76 -5.82 -2.15
C VAL A 48 -0.51 -5.05 -1.80
N VAL A 49 -1.29 -4.64 -2.79
CA VAL A 49 -2.54 -3.89 -2.62
C VAL A 49 -3.75 -4.68 -3.11
N ALA A 50 -4.88 -4.48 -2.45
CA ALA A 50 -6.20 -4.89 -2.90
C ALA A 50 -6.93 -3.68 -3.49
N GLU A 51 -7.32 -3.78 -4.76
CA GLU A 51 -8.01 -2.75 -5.51
C GLU A 51 -9.46 -3.15 -5.78
N TYR A 52 -10.38 -2.24 -5.51
CA TYR A 52 -11.81 -2.39 -5.73
C TYR A 52 -12.32 -1.13 -6.44
N GLN A 53 -12.82 -1.29 -7.67
CA GLN A 53 -13.34 -0.19 -8.50
C GLN A 53 -12.36 1.00 -8.61
N GLY A 54 -11.07 0.74 -8.88
CA GLY A 54 -10.05 1.79 -9.00
C GLY A 54 -9.57 2.39 -7.68
N THR A 55 -10.07 1.89 -6.55
CA THR A 55 -9.72 2.38 -5.21
C THR A 55 -8.94 1.31 -4.45
N ILE A 56 -7.81 1.68 -3.86
CA ILE A 56 -7.10 0.80 -2.93
C ILE A 56 -7.88 0.71 -1.63
N VAL A 57 -8.30 -0.49 -1.26
CA VAL A 57 -9.12 -0.77 -0.07
C VAL A 57 -8.37 -1.55 1.00
N GLY A 58 -7.18 -2.05 0.69
CA GLY A 58 -6.33 -2.76 1.64
C GLY A 58 -4.91 -2.94 1.09
N PHE A 59 -3.98 -3.21 1.99
CA PHE A 59 -2.61 -3.54 1.63
C PHE A 59 -2.02 -4.53 2.64
N GLY A 60 -1.02 -5.28 2.18
CA GLY A 60 -0.20 -6.16 3.01
C GLY A 60 1.27 -5.89 2.74
N CYS A 61 2.06 -5.89 3.81
CA CYS A 61 3.51 -5.76 3.74
C CYS A 61 4.16 -7.05 4.23
N ALA A 62 5.10 -7.59 3.46
CA ALA A 62 5.93 -8.70 3.86
C ALA A 62 7.40 -8.31 3.70
N GLN A 63 8.18 -8.40 4.77
CA GLN A 63 9.62 -8.18 4.71
C GLN A 63 10.33 -9.52 4.93
N ARG A 64 11.42 -9.74 4.20
CA ARG A 64 12.35 -10.82 4.58
C ARG A 64 13.28 -10.28 5.67
N VAL A 65 13.23 -10.89 6.85
CA VAL A 65 14.26 -10.73 7.88
C VAL A 65 15.34 -11.76 7.59
N GLU A 66 16.57 -11.33 7.38
CA GLU A 66 17.74 -12.21 7.33
C GLU A 66 18.26 -12.51 8.74
#